data_AF-A0A5C5YGB4-F1
#
_entry.id   AF-A0A5C5YGB4-F1
#
_cell.length_a   1.000
_cell.length_b   1.000
_cell.length_c   1.000
_cell.angle_alpha   90.00
_cell.angle_beta   90.00
_cell.angle_gamma   90.00
#
_symmetry.space_group_name_H-M   'P 1'
#
loop_
_entity.id
_entity.type
_entity.pdbx_description
1 polymer ?
#
loop_
_entity_poly.entity_id
_entity_poly.type
_entity_poly.pdbx_seq_one_letter_code
_entity_poly.pdbx_strand_id
1 'polypeptide(L)'
;MVSQTTLNRDPHSPAPEPELGRNSKGLTHDAIELCELQWALLSEDLKSAVRGGRTGGVLVLIAGAMLFASAPVLLLALAAWIETAFELSQSLSLLIAGAAAALAAFISLAVGWNIAARGAASLKRSRTEAQRNVAWLKQMIASKPACRN
;
A
#
# COMPACT_ATOMS: atom_id res chain seq x y z
N MET A 1 -15.48 -1.92 48.32
CA MET A 1 -15.28 -3.25 48.93
C MET A 1 -14.22 -3.95 48.10
N VAL A 2 -13.02 -4.12 48.66
CA VAL A 2 -11.85 -4.68 47.97
C VAL A 2 -11.78 -6.16 48.30
N SER A 3 -11.97 -7.02 47.30
CA SER A 3 -11.76 -8.45 47.43
C SER A 3 -10.27 -8.73 47.45
N GLN A 4 -9.72 -9.08 48.62
CA GLN A 4 -8.39 -9.67 48.71
C GLN A 4 -8.50 -11.16 48.42
N THR A 5 -7.87 -11.59 47.34
CA THR A 5 -7.69 -13.02 47.04
C THR A 5 -6.56 -13.55 47.92
N THR A 6 -6.93 -14.31 48.95
CA THR A 6 -6.01 -15.00 49.86
C THR A 6 -5.29 -16.12 49.09
N LEU A 7 -4.00 -15.94 48.85
CA LEU A 7 -3.16 -16.89 48.12
C LEU A 7 -2.62 -17.93 49.13
N ASN A 8 -3.22 -19.12 49.14
CA ASN A 8 -2.75 -20.27 49.92
C ASN A 8 -1.39 -20.72 49.37
N ARG A 9 -0.31 -20.53 50.15
CA ARG A 9 1.06 -20.87 49.75
C ARG A 9 1.49 -22.14 50.47
N ASP A 10 1.35 -23.27 49.80
CA ASP A 10 1.90 -24.54 50.27
C ASP A 10 3.45 -24.48 50.27
N PRO A 11 4.14 -24.88 51.35
CA PRO A 11 5.59 -24.80 51.45
C PRO A 11 6.33 -25.98 50.77
N HIS A 12 5.65 -26.76 49.92
CA HIS A 12 6.20 -27.98 49.33
C HIS A 12 5.97 -28.11 47.81
N SER A 13 6.09 -27.00 47.08
CA SER A 13 6.26 -27.05 45.62
C SER A 13 7.72 -26.80 45.25
N PRO A 14 8.45 -27.78 44.67
CA PRO A 14 9.76 -27.51 44.11
C PRO A 14 9.62 -26.44 43.03
N ALA A 15 10.55 -25.49 43.02
CA ALA A 15 10.56 -24.37 42.07
C ALA A 15 10.38 -24.89 40.62
N PRO A 16 9.61 -24.22 39.76
CA PRO A 16 9.57 -24.57 38.35
C PRO A 16 10.96 -24.28 37.78
N GLU A 17 11.73 -25.33 37.53
CA GLU A 17 12.92 -25.22 36.70
C GLU A 17 12.50 -24.66 35.34
N PRO A 18 13.18 -23.62 34.82
CA PRO A 18 12.91 -23.14 33.49
C PRO A 18 13.46 -24.15 32.48
N GLU A 19 12.69 -25.21 32.19
CA GLU A 19 12.88 -26.04 30.99
C GLU A 19 12.47 -25.26 29.74
N LEU A 20 13.10 -24.10 29.51
CA LEU A 20 13.04 -23.32 28.28
C LEU A 20 14.13 -23.75 27.29
N GLY A 21 14.57 -25.01 27.36
CA GLY A 21 15.80 -25.48 26.71
C GLY A 21 15.63 -26.41 25.49
N ARG A 22 14.44 -26.97 25.22
CA ARG A 22 14.35 -28.13 24.29
C ARG A 22 13.28 -28.13 23.20
N ASN A 23 12.42 -27.11 23.08
CA ASN A 23 11.39 -27.07 22.03
C ASN A 23 11.59 -26.01 20.92
N SER A 24 12.77 -25.40 20.82
CA SER A 24 13.09 -24.43 19.76
C SER A 24 13.14 -25.03 18.34
N LYS A 25 13.25 -26.36 18.20
CA LYS A 25 13.21 -27.06 16.90
C LYS A 25 11.80 -27.21 16.32
N GLY A 26 10.75 -27.21 17.15
CA GLY A 26 9.36 -27.26 16.67
C GLY A 26 8.88 -25.92 16.15
N LEU A 27 9.15 -24.84 16.90
CA LEU A 27 8.70 -23.49 16.53
C LEU A 27 9.33 -22.96 15.24
N THR A 28 10.54 -23.39 14.89
CA THR A 28 11.19 -22.97 13.62
C THR A 28 10.60 -23.70 12.41
N HIS A 29 10.16 -24.94 12.58
CA HIS A 29 9.45 -25.67 11.54
C HIS A 29 8.07 -25.06 11.30
N ASP A 30 7.32 -24.81 12.37
CA ASP A 30 5.99 -24.16 12.30
C ASP A 30 6.09 -22.74 11.71
N ALA A 31 7.13 -21.98 12.03
CA ALA A 31 7.35 -20.64 11.47
C ALA A 31 7.68 -20.67 9.97
N ILE A 32 8.40 -21.69 9.49
CA ILE A 32 8.69 -21.89 8.08
C ILE A 32 7.42 -22.33 7.34
N GLU A 33 6.64 -23.24 7.93
CA GLU A 33 5.36 -23.71 7.37
C GLU A 33 4.33 -22.57 7.26
N LEU A 34 4.23 -21.72 8.29
CA LEU A 34 3.38 -20.52 8.26
C LEU A 34 3.86 -19.50 7.20
N CYS A 35 5.18 -19.36 6.99
CA CYS A 35 5.73 -18.46 5.98
C CYS A 35 5.47 -18.97 4.55
N GLU A 36 5.55 -20.27 4.34
CA GLU A 36 5.23 -20.93 3.07
C GLU A 36 3.74 -20.79 2.75
N LEU A 37 2.87 -20.93 3.77
CA LEU A 37 1.44 -20.72 3.61
C LEU A 37 1.11 -19.26 3.23
N GLN A 38 1.74 -18.29 3.90
CA GLN A 38 1.54 -16.87 3.59
C GLN A 38 2.10 -16.49 2.22
N TRP A 39 3.19 -17.12 1.79
CA TRP A 39 3.74 -16.93 0.45
C TRP A 39 2.81 -17.52 -0.63
N ALA A 40 2.21 -18.68 -0.37
CA ALA A 40 1.23 -19.29 -1.27
C ALA A 40 -0.02 -18.38 -1.43
N LEU A 41 -0.57 -17.88 -0.32
CA LEU A 41 -1.66 -16.91 -0.32
C LEU A 41 -1.29 -15.62 -1.06
N LEU A 42 -0.11 -15.04 -0.79
CA LEU A 42 0.36 -13.84 -1.48
C LEU A 42 0.52 -14.06 -3.00
N SER A 43 1.00 -15.23 -3.41
CA SER A 43 1.19 -15.56 -4.82
C SER A 43 -0.13 -15.72 -5.57
N GLU A 44 -1.15 -16.27 -4.89
CA GLU A 44 -2.48 -16.44 -5.46
C GLU A 44 -3.24 -15.11 -5.50
N ASP A 45 -3.12 -14.29 -4.46
CA ASP A 45 -3.64 -12.92 -4.45
C ASP A 45 -3.00 -12.06 -5.55
N LEU A 46 -1.70 -12.22 -5.79
CA LEU A 46 -1.01 -11.50 -6.86
C LEU A 46 -1.48 -11.97 -8.25
N LYS A 47 -1.67 -13.28 -8.45
CA LYS A 47 -2.25 -13.81 -9.69
C LYS A 47 -3.68 -13.36 -9.90
N SER A 48 -4.50 -13.37 -8.85
CA SER A 48 -5.88 -12.89 -8.88
C SER A 48 -5.94 -11.39 -9.21
N ALA A 49 -5.08 -10.59 -8.57
CA ALA A 49 -4.95 -9.16 -8.82
C ALA A 49 -4.48 -8.85 -10.25
N VAL A 50 -3.53 -9.61 -10.79
CA VAL A 50 -3.07 -9.44 -12.19
C VAL A 50 -4.13 -9.91 -13.19
N ARG A 51 -4.84 -11.00 -12.92
CA ARG A 51 -5.85 -11.57 -13.81
C ARG A 51 -7.13 -10.71 -13.84
N GLY A 52 -7.53 -10.15 -12.70
CA GLY A 52 -8.61 -9.15 -12.61
C GLY A 52 -8.19 -7.76 -13.09
N GLY A 53 -6.91 -7.40 -12.89
CA GLY A 53 -6.37 -6.08 -13.21
C GLY A 53 -6.09 -5.85 -14.69
N ARG A 54 -5.91 -6.89 -15.52
CA ARG A 54 -5.54 -6.72 -16.94
C ARG A 54 -6.64 -6.06 -17.76
N THR A 55 -7.88 -6.51 -17.62
CA THR A 55 -9.03 -5.91 -18.31
C THR A 55 -9.31 -4.51 -17.77
N GLY A 56 -9.27 -4.34 -16.44
CA GLY A 56 -9.43 -3.03 -15.80
C GLY A 56 -8.38 -2.01 -16.24
N GLY A 57 -7.11 -2.42 -16.28
CA GLY A 57 -6.00 -1.57 -16.71
C GLY A 57 -6.12 -1.12 -18.17
N VAL A 58 -6.52 -2.02 -19.08
CA VAL A 58 -6.79 -1.65 -20.48
C VAL A 58 -7.95 -0.67 -20.59
N LEU A 59 -9.05 -0.88 -19.86
CA LEU A 59 -10.18 0.08 -19.85
C LEU A 59 -9.75 1.45 -19.31
N VAL A 60 -8.97 1.50 -18.24
CA VAL A 60 -8.47 2.76 -17.67
C VAL A 60 -7.57 3.50 -18.67
N LEU A 61 -6.71 2.78 -19.40
CA LEU A 61 -5.88 3.37 -20.45
C LEU A 61 -6.73 3.92 -21.60
N ILE A 62 -7.71 3.16 -22.07
CA ILE A 62 -8.63 3.61 -23.14
C ILE A 62 -9.41 4.85 -22.68
N ALA A 63 -10.01 4.81 -21.49
CA ALA A 63 -10.74 5.93 -20.93
C ALA A 63 -9.85 7.17 -20.75
N GLY A 64 -8.62 6.98 -20.25
CA GLY A 64 -7.63 8.05 -20.11
C GLY A 64 -7.25 8.67 -21.46
N ALA A 65 -7.02 7.84 -22.48
CA ALA A 65 -6.72 8.31 -23.83
C ALA A 65 -7.91 9.07 -24.45
N MET A 66 -9.14 8.57 -24.27
CA MET A 66 -10.35 9.25 -24.74
C MET A 66 -10.57 10.60 -24.06
N LEU A 67 -10.35 10.68 -22.74
CA LEU A 67 -10.44 11.94 -21.99
C LEU A 67 -9.37 12.94 -22.44
N PHE A 68 -8.15 12.47 -22.68
CA PHE A 68 -7.08 13.33 -23.18
C PHE A 68 -7.38 13.86 -24.58
N ALA A 69 -7.91 13.01 -25.46
CA ALA A 69 -8.29 13.39 -26.82
C ALA A 69 -9.50 14.33 -26.87
N SER A 70 -10.46 14.20 -25.95
CA SER A 70 -11.64 15.06 -25.90
C SER A 70 -11.38 16.43 -25.29
N ALA A 71 -10.33 16.58 -24.46
CA ALA A 71 -9.98 17.85 -23.82
C ALA A 71 -9.85 19.03 -24.81
N PRO A 72 -9.03 18.98 -25.89
CA PRO A 72 -8.91 20.11 -26.82
C PRO A 72 -10.24 20.44 -27.52
N VAL A 73 -11.04 19.43 -27.85
CA VAL A 73 -12.36 19.62 -28.49
C VAL A 73 -13.31 20.35 -27.53
N LEU A 74 -13.34 19.95 -26.26
CA LEU A 74 -14.15 20.60 -25.23
C LEU A 74 -13.69 22.02 -24.94
N LEU A 75 -12.37 22.28 -24.91
CA LEU A 75 -11.83 23.63 -24.74
C LEU A 75 -12.23 24.55 -25.90
N LEU A 76 -12.16 24.06 -27.14
CA LEU A 76 -12.59 24.83 -28.32
C LEU A 76 -14.10 25.10 -28.29
N ALA A 77 -14.91 24.10 -27.92
CA ALA A 77 -16.35 24.27 -27.76
C ALA A 77 -16.69 25.29 -26.66
N LEU A 78 -15.95 25.26 -25.54
CA LEU A 78 -16.10 26.23 -24.45
C LEU A 78 -15.72 27.64 -24.91
N ALA A 79 -14.62 27.79 -25.64
CA ALA A 79 -14.21 29.08 -26.19
C ALA A 79 -15.26 29.64 -27.17
N ALA A 80 -15.79 28.81 -28.07
CA ALA A 80 -16.86 29.22 -28.99
C ALA A 80 -18.15 29.61 -28.23
N TRP A 81 -18.48 28.88 -27.15
CA TRP A 81 -19.60 29.24 -26.30
C TRP A 81 -19.39 30.60 -25.61
N ILE A 82 -18.20 30.86 -25.07
CA ILE A 82 -17.86 32.17 -24.46
C ILE A 82 -17.93 33.30 -25.49
N GLU A 83 -17.41 33.06 -26.69
CA GLU A 83 -17.43 34.02 -27.80
C GLU A 83 -18.87 34.45 -28.12
N THR A 84 -19.76 33.47 -28.29
CA THR A 84 -21.17 33.73 -28.62
C THR A 84 -21.98 34.29 -27.45
N ALA A 85 -21.71 33.87 -26.22
CA ALA A 85 -22.49 34.28 -25.04
C ALA A 85 -22.14 35.70 -24.56
N PHE A 86 -20.90 36.15 -24.78
CA PHE A 86 -20.40 37.44 -24.29
C PHE A 86 -19.99 38.40 -25.41
N GLU A 87 -20.20 38.04 -26.67
CA GLU A 87 -19.82 38.83 -27.87
C GLU A 87 -18.34 39.26 -27.84
N LEU A 88 -17.48 38.41 -27.29
CA LEU A 88 -16.05 38.68 -27.17
C LEU A 88 -15.32 38.34 -28.46
N SER A 89 -14.15 38.94 -28.67
CA SER A 89 -13.26 38.52 -29.76
C SER A 89 -12.79 37.07 -29.54
N GLN A 90 -12.66 36.31 -30.63
CA GLN A 90 -12.19 34.91 -30.62
C GLN A 90 -10.93 34.69 -29.76
N SER A 91 -9.95 35.61 -29.83
CA SER A 91 -8.71 35.53 -29.08
C SER A 91 -8.92 35.61 -27.56
N LEU A 92 -9.77 36.51 -27.09
CA LEU A 92 -10.13 36.62 -25.66
C LEU A 92 -10.86 35.37 -25.17
N SER A 93 -11.80 34.83 -25.95
CA SER A 93 -12.56 33.63 -25.59
C SER A 93 -11.67 32.40 -25.45
N LEU A 94 -10.72 32.21 -26.37
CA LEU A 94 -9.70 31.15 -26.28
C LEU A 94 -8.79 31.33 -25.06
N LEU A 95 -8.38 32.56 -24.77
CA LEU A 95 -7.53 32.87 -23.62
C LEU A 95 -8.24 32.58 -22.30
N ILE A 96 -9.52 32.94 -22.17
CA ILE A 96 -10.32 32.66 -20.97
C ILE A 96 -10.52 31.15 -20.79
N ALA A 97 -10.93 30.43 -21.84
CA ALA A 97 -11.11 28.98 -21.80
C ALA A 97 -9.79 28.26 -21.44
N GLY A 98 -8.68 28.67 -22.06
CA GLY A 98 -7.35 28.15 -21.78
C GLY A 98 -6.89 28.43 -20.35
N ALA A 99 -7.09 29.64 -19.84
CA ALA A 99 -6.74 30.02 -18.47
C ALA A 99 -7.55 29.21 -17.44
N ALA A 100 -8.85 29.03 -17.67
CA ALA A 100 -9.70 28.22 -16.82
C ALA A 100 -9.25 26.75 -16.78
N ALA A 101 -8.93 26.18 -17.94
CA ALA A 101 -8.41 24.81 -18.04
C ALA A 101 -7.04 24.66 -17.36
N ALA A 102 -6.13 25.63 -17.54
CA ALA A 102 -4.82 25.63 -16.88
C ALA A 102 -4.95 25.70 -15.36
N LEU A 103 -5.86 26.53 -14.84
CA LEU A 103 -6.13 26.60 -13.40
C LEU A 103 -6.68 25.29 -12.86
N ALA A 104 -7.64 24.67 -13.55
CA ALA A 104 -8.19 23.37 -13.16
C ALA A 104 -7.12 22.27 -13.17
N ALA A 105 -6.25 22.26 -14.19
CA ALA A 105 -5.13 21.32 -14.29
C ALA A 105 -4.13 21.51 -13.13
N PHE A 106 -3.79 22.75 -12.80
CA PHE A 106 -2.89 23.07 -11.69
C PHE A 106 -3.44 22.59 -10.34
N ILE A 107 -4.73 22.86 -10.06
CA ILE A 107 -5.39 22.39 -8.83
C ILE A 107 -5.39 20.87 -8.77
N SER A 108 -5.74 20.20 -9.87
CA SER A 108 -5.78 18.74 -9.95
C SER A 108 -4.40 18.13 -9.72
N LEU A 109 -3.35 18.72 -10.29
CA LEU A 109 -1.96 18.31 -10.09
C LEU A 109 -1.55 18.48 -8.62
N ALA A 110 -1.85 19.62 -8.00
CA ALA A 110 -1.51 19.91 -6.61
C ALA A 110 -2.19 18.94 -5.64
N VAL A 111 -3.49 18.67 -5.84
CA VAL A 111 -4.25 17.71 -5.03
C VAL A 111 -3.74 16.29 -5.24
N GLY A 112 -3.57 15.88 -6.50
CA GLY A 112 -3.07 14.55 -6.86
C GLY A 112 -1.66 14.29 -6.29
N TRP A 113 -0.78 15.29 -6.36
CA TRP A 113 0.55 15.22 -5.79
C TRP A 113 0.52 15.05 -4.27
N ASN A 114 -0.32 15.80 -3.57
CA ASN A 114 -0.46 15.67 -2.12
C ASN A 114 -0.97 14.29 -1.70
N ILE A 115 -1.92 13.71 -2.44
CA ILE A 115 -2.43 12.36 -2.18
C ILE A 115 -1.34 11.32 -2.47
N ALA A 116 -0.68 11.41 -3.62
CA ALA A 116 0.38 10.49 -4.03
C ALA A 116 1.58 10.53 -3.06
N ALA A 117 2.02 11.72 -2.64
CA ALA A 117 3.11 11.89 -1.69
C ALA A 117 2.80 11.24 -0.33
N ARG A 118 1.56 11.35 0.15
CA ARG A 118 1.10 10.66 1.37
C ARG A 118 1.11 9.14 1.21
N GLY A 119 0.65 8.62 0.06
CA GLY A 119 0.69 7.19 -0.24
C GLY A 119 2.12 6.64 -0.34
N ALA A 120 3.02 7.38 -0.99
CA ALA A 120 4.43 7.00 -1.12
C ALA A 120 5.14 6.90 0.24
N ALA A 121 4.78 7.74 1.21
CA ALA A 121 5.31 7.66 2.56
C ALA A 121 4.90 6.36 3.29
N SER A 122 3.67 5.87 3.10
CA SER A 122 3.24 4.59 3.69
C SER A 122 3.90 3.39 2.99
N LEU A 123 4.11 3.47 1.67
CA LEU A 123 4.85 2.48 0.89
C LEU A 123 6.32 2.37 1.34
N LYS A 124 6.97 3.50 1.64
CA LYS A 124 8.35 3.50 2.16
C LYS A 124 8.45 2.78 3.51
N ARG A 125 7.49 3.01 4.41
CA ARG A 125 7.41 2.31 5.71
C ARG A 125 7.18 0.81 5.52
N SER A 126 6.19 0.44 4.70
CA SER A 126 5.86 -0.96 4.41
C SER A 126 7.04 -1.71 3.79
N ARG A 127 7.80 -1.07 2.89
CA ARG A 127 9.01 -1.66 2.28
C ARG A 127 10.13 -1.87 3.30
N THR A 128 10.28 -0.95 4.26
CA THR A 128 11.30 -1.04 5.32
C THR A 128 10.96 -2.17 6.30
N GLU A 129 9.68 -2.33 6.64
CA GLU A 129 9.20 -3.42 7.50
C GLU A 129 9.33 -4.78 6.79
N ALA A 130 8.99 -4.87 5.50
CA ALA A 130 9.19 -6.07 4.71
C ALA A 130 10.68 -6.49 4.63
N GLN A 131 11.60 -5.53 4.43
CA GLN A 131 13.04 -5.81 4.42
C GLN A 131 13.56 -6.29 5.78
N ARG A 132 13.07 -5.71 6.88
CA ARG A 132 13.40 -6.16 8.24
C ARG A 132 12.89 -7.57 8.52
N ASN A 133 11.65 -7.89 8.11
CA ASN A 133 11.07 -9.21 8.29
C ASN A 133 11.86 -10.28 7.53
N VAL A 134 12.27 -9.99 6.29
CA VAL A 134 13.12 -10.89 5.49
C VAL A 134 14.52 -11.04 6.11
N ALA A 135 15.11 -9.97 6.65
CA ALA A 135 16.42 -10.04 7.30
C ALA A 135 16.39 -10.85 8.60
N TRP A 136 15.35 -10.70 9.42
CA TRP A 136 15.15 -11.49 10.64
C TRP A 136 14.96 -12.98 10.32
N LEU A 137 14.17 -13.30 9.29
CA LEU A 137 13.99 -14.69 8.82
C LEU A 137 15.33 -15.31 8.39
N LYS A 138 16.14 -14.56 7.62
CA LYS A 138 17.49 -15.01 7.21
C LYS A 138 18.41 -15.24 8.40
N GLN A 139 18.36 -14.39 9.42
CA GLN A 139 19.19 -14.53 10.62
C GLN A 139 18.80 -15.76 11.43
N MET A 140 17.50 -16.01 11.65
CA MET A 140 17.05 -17.23 12.36
C MET A 140 17.51 -18.52 11.65
N ILE A 141 17.45 -18.55 10.32
CA ILE A 141 17.89 -19.70 9.52
C ILE A 141 19.43 -19.83 9.55
N ALA A 142 20.16 -18.71 9.52
CA ALA A 142 21.62 -18.69 9.50
C ALA A 142 22.25 -18.98 10.87
N SER A 143 21.56 -18.69 11.97
CA SER A 143 21.98 -19.05 13.33
C SER A 143 21.78 -20.54 13.60
N LYS A 144 22.58 -21.36 12.90
CA LYS A 144 22.86 -22.75 13.26
C LYS A 144 23.86 -22.70 14.44
N PRO A 145 23.57 -23.23 15.64
CA PRO A 145 24.60 -23.36 16.65
C PRO A 145 25.66 -24.32 16.09
N ALA A 146 26.89 -23.82 15.95
CA ALA A 146 28.04 -24.67 15.70
C ALA A 146 28.09 -25.68 16.84
N CYS A 147 27.81 -26.95 16.55
CA CYS A 147 28.12 -28.05 17.46
C CYS A 147 29.60 -27.94 17.79
N ARG A 148 29.88 -27.51 19.02
CA ARG A 148 31.21 -27.55 19.62
C ARG A 148 31.38 -28.98 20.11
N ASN A 149 32.27 -29.72 19.44
CA ASN A 149 32.71 -31.07 19.82
C ASN A 149 33.24 -31.10 21.25
#